data_AF-A0A081NYI9-F1
#
_entry.id   AF-A0A081NYI9-F1
#
_cell.length_a   1.000
_cell.length_b   1.000
_cell.length_c   1.000
_cell.angle_alpha   90.00
_cell.angle_beta   90.00
_cell.angle_gamma   90.00
#
_symmetry.space_group_name_H-M   'P 1'
#
loop_
_entity.id
_entity.type
_entity.pdbx_description
1 polymer ?
#
loop_
_entity_poly.entity_id
_entity_poly.type
_entity_poly.pdbx_seq_one_letter_code
_entity_poly.pdbx_strand_id
1 'polypeptide(L)'
;MRHAYETNAARVASTQQLIVTPSAAAIGIALVFGLIVASRVSKPLVMVNRQLKEIAEGEGDLTKQLAIRSGGEFQELASSLNHMVRHLQGLVRQVGAHAERFAAYAVQLSVRAEETSRIRAYCGHGTGGRERNGNAE
;
A
#
# COMPACT_ATOMS: atom_id res chain seq x y z
N MET A 1 12.14 -41.03 -67.43
CA MET A 1 11.46 -39.82 -66.91
C MET A 1 10.65 -40.09 -65.63
N ARG A 2 9.78 -41.12 -65.55
CA ARG A 2 8.99 -41.43 -64.33
C ARG A 2 9.82 -41.62 -63.04
N HIS A 3 10.95 -42.32 -63.11
CA HIS A 3 11.85 -42.48 -61.94
C HIS A 3 12.40 -41.16 -61.36
N ALA A 4 12.62 -40.13 -62.19
CA ALA A 4 13.10 -38.84 -61.72
C ALA A 4 12.02 -38.07 -60.93
N TYR A 5 10.73 -38.28 -61.26
CA TYR A 5 9.62 -37.65 -60.53
C TYR A 5 9.39 -38.30 -59.17
N GLU A 6 9.49 -39.62 -59.08
CA GLU A 6 9.33 -40.36 -57.81
C GLU A 6 10.43 -39.98 -56.79
N THR A 7 11.68 -39.86 -57.25
CA THR A 7 12.80 -39.44 -56.38
C THR A 7 12.67 -37.99 -55.92
N ASN A 8 12.15 -37.09 -56.77
CA ASN A 8 11.97 -35.69 -56.42
C ASN A 8 10.80 -35.49 -55.45
N ALA A 9 9.70 -36.23 -55.63
CA ALA A 9 8.57 -36.21 -54.70
C ALA A 9 8.96 -36.67 -53.29
N ALA A 10 9.75 -37.75 -53.19
CA ALA A 10 10.26 -38.23 -51.90
C ALA A 10 11.18 -37.22 -51.21
N ARG A 11 12.05 -36.52 -51.96
CA ARG A 11 12.95 -35.49 -51.42
C ARG A 11 12.21 -34.26 -50.91
N VAL A 12 11.15 -33.85 -51.60
CA VAL A 12 10.30 -32.73 -51.15
C VAL A 12 9.61 -33.05 -49.83
N ALA A 13 9.06 -34.27 -49.68
CA ALA A 13 8.42 -34.69 -48.43
C ALA A 13 9.39 -34.75 -47.24
N SER A 14 10.59 -35.32 -47.43
CA SER A 14 11.62 -35.35 -46.37
C SER A 14 12.14 -33.97 -46.00
N THR A 15 12.27 -33.06 -46.98
CA THR A 15 12.69 -31.66 -46.74
C THR A 15 11.61 -30.88 -45.99
N GLN A 16 10.33 -31.13 -46.29
CA GLN A 16 9.21 -30.50 -45.58
C GLN A 16 9.18 -30.88 -44.09
N GLN A 17 9.41 -32.15 -43.75
CA GLN A 17 9.42 -32.60 -42.35
C GLN A 17 10.60 -32.02 -41.55
N LEU A 18 11.76 -31.81 -42.19
CA LEU A 18 12.96 -31.26 -41.55
C LEU A 18 12.78 -29.80 -41.10
N ILE A 19 11.94 -29.02 -41.79
CA ILE A 19 11.77 -27.58 -41.53
C ILE A 19 10.46 -27.30 -40.78
N VAL A 20 9.33 -27.84 -41.26
CA VAL A 20 8.00 -27.49 -40.72
C VAL A 20 7.82 -27.98 -39.29
N THR A 21 8.29 -29.18 -38.98
CA THR A 21 8.13 -29.80 -37.66
C THR A 21 8.83 -29.00 -36.54
N PRO A 22 10.13 -28.66 -36.64
CA PRO A 22 10.78 -27.85 -35.61
C PRO A 22 10.22 -26.43 -35.53
N SER A 23 9.81 -25.81 -36.65
CA SER A 23 9.15 -24.49 -36.61
C SER A 23 7.82 -24.53 -35.86
N ALA A 24 6.98 -25.52 -36.14
CA ALA A 24 5.71 -25.71 -35.43
C ALA A 24 5.95 -26.00 -33.94
N ALA A 25 6.92 -26.85 -33.62
CA ALA A 25 7.31 -27.14 -32.24
C ALA A 25 7.82 -25.89 -31.51
N ALA A 26 8.65 -25.07 -32.16
CA ALA A 26 9.18 -23.83 -31.59
C ALA A 26 8.06 -22.83 -31.27
N ILE A 27 7.07 -22.68 -32.17
CA ILE A 27 5.88 -21.85 -31.91
C ILE A 27 5.09 -22.40 -30.72
N GLY A 28 4.87 -23.71 -30.66
CA GLY A 28 4.18 -24.35 -29.55
C GLY A 28 4.89 -24.12 -28.21
N ILE A 29 6.21 -24.30 -28.17
CA ILE A 29 7.02 -24.05 -26.98
C ILE A 29 6.98 -22.58 -26.58
N ALA A 30 7.10 -21.65 -27.54
CA ALA A 30 7.03 -20.21 -27.27
C ALA A 30 5.68 -19.81 -26.66
N LEU A 31 4.57 -20.35 -27.16
CA LEU A 31 3.23 -20.12 -26.60
C LEU A 31 3.11 -20.65 -25.17
N VAL A 32 3.54 -21.89 -24.93
CA VAL A 32 3.52 -22.48 -23.57
C VAL A 32 4.37 -21.67 -22.61
N PHE A 33 5.58 -21.29 -23.02
CA PHE A 33 6.48 -20.48 -22.20
C PHE A 33 5.90 -19.09 -21.92
N GLY A 34 5.30 -18.44 -22.92
CA GLY A 34 4.61 -17.16 -22.76
C GLY A 34 3.47 -17.23 -21.73
N LEU A 35 2.67 -18.30 -21.77
CA LEU A 35 1.59 -18.53 -20.79
C LEU A 35 2.14 -18.75 -19.37
N ILE A 36 3.27 -19.46 -19.23
CA ILE A 36 3.94 -19.65 -17.94
C ILE A 36 4.43 -18.31 -17.39
N VAL A 37 5.13 -17.50 -18.20
CA VAL A 37 5.63 -16.19 -17.77
C VAL A 37 4.48 -15.26 -17.38
N ALA A 38 3.44 -15.17 -18.21
CA ALA A 38 2.28 -14.33 -17.94
C ALA A 38 1.59 -14.72 -16.61
N SER A 39 1.46 -16.01 -16.35
CA SER A 39 0.77 -16.52 -15.15
C SER A 39 1.63 -16.51 -13.88
N ARG A 40 2.93 -16.80 -13.99
CA ARG A 40 3.84 -16.96 -12.83
C ARG A 40 4.63 -15.70 -12.49
N VAL A 41 4.83 -14.79 -13.45
CA VAL A 41 5.65 -13.59 -13.26
C VAL A 41 4.78 -12.34 -13.39
N SER A 42 4.16 -12.14 -14.55
CA SER A 42 3.44 -10.89 -14.83
C SER A 42 2.23 -10.69 -13.92
N LYS A 43 1.43 -11.74 -13.70
CA LYS A 43 0.23 -11.64 -12.86
C LYS A 43 0.54 -11.28 -11.40
N PRO A 44 1.47 -11.95 -10.68
CA PRO A 44 1.89 -11.52 -9.35
C PRO A 44 2.43 -10.09 -9.30
N LEU A 45 3.25 -9.69 -10.27
CA LEU A 45 3.85 -8.36 -10.32
C LEU A 45 2.78 -7.26 -10.47
N VAL A 46 1.79 -7.47 -11.33
CA VAL A 46 0.66 -6.54 -11.51
C VAL A 46 -0.17 -6.43 -10.23
N MET A 47 -0.35 -7.53 -9.48
CA MET A 47 -1.08 -7.48 -8.21
C MET A 47 -0.35 -6.64 -7.15
N VAL A 48 0.96 -6.82 -7.01
CA VAL A 48 1.80 -6.00 -6.11
C VAL A 48 1.74 -4.53 -6.51
N ASN A 49 1.95 -4.23 -7.79
CA ASN A 49 1.96 -2.86 -8.29
C ASN A 49 0.61 -2.16 -8.06
N ARG A 50 -0.51 -2.85 -8.36
CA ARG A 50 -1.84 -2.30 -8.12
C ARG A 50 -2.05 -1.95 -6.66
N GLN A 51 -1.70 -2.84 -5.73
CA GLN A 51 -1.88 -2.56 -4.31
C GLN A 51 -0.99 -1.41 -3.81
N LEU A 52 0.26 -1.34 -4.29
CA LEU A 52 1.14 -0.20 -4.01
C LEU A 52 0.56 1.11 -4.53
N LYS A 53 -0.01 1.10 -5.73
CA LYS A 53 -0.65 2.27 -6.34
C LYS A 53 -1.85 2.73 -5.50
N GLU A 54 -2.74 1.81 -5.13
CA GLU A 54 -3.88 2.11 -4.27
C GLU A 54 -3.43 2.75 -2.93
N ILE A 55 -2.38 2.21 -2.30
CA ILE A 55 -1.80 2.77 -1.07
C ILE A 55 -1.22 4.17 -1.31
N ALA A 56 -0.48 4.37 -2.39
CA ALA A 56 0.17 5.64 -2.71
C ALA A 56 -0.84 6.76 -3.04
N GLU A 57 -1.98 6.41 -3.65
CA GLU A 57 -3.07 7.34 -3.96
C GLU A 57 -3.92 7.67 -2.71
N GLY A 58 -3.70 6.99 -1.58
CA GLY A 58 -4.43 7.20 -0.33
C GLY A 58 -5.81 6.53 -0.28
N GLU A 59 -6.22 5.85 -1.35
CA GLU A 59 -7.47 5.08 -1.44
C GLU A 59 -7.29 3.61 -1.00
N GLY A 60 -6.04 3.22 -0.70
CA GLY A 60 -5.68 1.84 -0.39
C GLY A 60 -6.26 1.35 0.93
N ASP A 61 -7.05 0.28 0.86
CA ASP A 61 -7.49 -0.47 2.02
C ASP A 61 -6.30 -1.22 2.63
N LEU A 62 -5.66 -0.59 3.63
CA LEU A 62 -4.52 -1.15 4.35
C LEU A 62 -4.87 -2.45 5.10
N THR A 63 -6.15 -2.81 5.26
CA THR A 63 -6.55 -4.06 5.93
C THR A 63 -6.39 -5.29 5.02
N LYS A 64 -6.30 -5.07 3.70
CA LYS A 64 -6.13 -6.17 2.73
C LYS A 64 -4.69 -6.69 2.74
N GLN A 65 -4.56 -7.99 2.90
CA GLN A 65 -3.28 -8.68 2.78
C GLN A 65 -3.07 -9.19 1.36
N LEU A 66 -1.88 -8.97 0.82
CA LEU A 66 -1.49 -9.56 -0.45
C LEU A 66 -1.20 -11.05 -0.27
N ALA A 67 -2.08 -11.90 -0.78
CA ALA A 67 -1.91 -13.35 -0.74
C ALA A 67 -1.42 -13.88 -2.10
N ILE A 68 -0.11 -14.06 -2.24
CA ILE A 68 0.50 -14.70 -3.41
C ILE A 68 0.77 -16.16 -3.08
N ARG A 69 0.09 -17.08 -3.80
CA ARG A 69 0.25 -18.54 -3.65
C ARG A 69 1.44 -19.11 -4.40
N SER A 70 2.20 -18.28 -5.11
CA SER A 70 3.40 -18.70 -5.82
C SER A 70 4.53 -18.83 -4.81
N GLY A 71 4.95 -20.06 -4.50
CA GLY A 71 6.18 -20.28 -3.72
C GLY A 71 7.39 -19.65 -4.42
N GLY A 72 8.32 -19.11 -3.62
CA GLY A 72 9.52 -18.41 -4.11
C GLY A 72 9.54 -16.92 -3.76
N GLU A 73 10.23 -16.14 -4.57
CA GLU A 73 10.59 -14.73 -4.32
C GLU A 73 9.36 -13.81 -4.25
N PHE A 74 8.29 -14.13 -4.99
CA PHE A 74 7.06 -13.31 -4.98
C PHE A 74 6.26 -13.46 -3.69
N GLN A 75 6.35 -14.61 -3.01
CA GLN A 75 5.76 -14.77 -1.68
C GLN A 75 6.50 -13.91 -0.65
N GLU A 76 7.83 -13.85 -0.73
CA GLU A 76 8.65 -12.98 0.11
C GLU A 76 8.36 -11.50 -0.16
N LEU A 77 8.23 -11.11 -1.44
CA LEU A 77 7.82 -9.76 -1.82
C LEU A 77 6.45 -9.38 -1.24
N ALA A 78 5.45 -10.27 -1.34
CA ALA A 78 4.14 -10.04 -0.72
C ALA A 78 4.25 -9.92 0.80
N SER A 79 5.08 -10.75 1.45
CA SER A 79 5.30 -10.68 2.89
C SER A 79 5.89 -9.34 3.32
N SER A 80 6.92 -8.87 2.61
CA SER A 80 7.57 -7.58 2.83
C SER A 80 6.61 -6.41 2.63
N LEU A 81 5.80 -6.45 1.57
CA LEU A 81 4.76 -5.44 1.33
C LEU A 81 3.74 -5.43 2.49
N ASN A 82 3.23 -6.59 2.89
CA ASN A 82 2.29 -6.71 3.99
C ASN A 82 2.88 -6.19 5.31
N HIS A 83 4.18 -6.40 5.55
CA HIS A 83 4.87 -5.87 6.71
C HIS A 83 4.91 -4.33 6.70
N MET A 84 5.26 -3.74 5.55
CA MET A 84 5.22 -2.29 5.37
C MET A 84 3.82 -1.72 5.61
N VAL A 85 2.78 -2.36 5.06
CA VAL A 85 1.38 -1.96 5.27
C VAL A 85 1.00 -1.97 6.74
N ARG A 86 1.34 -3.04 7.48
CA ARG A 86 1.10 -3.10 8.93
C ARG A 86 1.82 -1.99 9.69
N HIS A 87 3.05 -1.66 9.28
CA HIS A 87 3.81 -0.59 9.89
C HIS A 87 3.14 0.78 9.65
N LEU A 88 2.70 1.05 8.42
CA LEU A 88 1.94 2.26 8.08
C LEU A 88 0.64 2.38 8.89
N GLN A 89 -0.12 1.29 9.03
CA GLN A 89 -1.30 1.28 9.90
C GLN A 89 -0.97 1.64 11.35
N GLY A 90 0.15 1.12 11.88
CA GLY A 90 0.64 1.44 13.20
C GLY A 90 0.92 2.93 13.37
N LEU A 91 1.57 3.55 12.38
CA LEU A 91 1.85 4.99 12.38
C LEU A 91 0.58 5.83 12.34
N VAL A 92 -0.39 5.49 11.47
CA VAL A 92 -1.67 6.19 11.39
C VAL A 92 -2.44 6.14 12.71
N ARG A 93 -2.47 4.97 13.37
CA ARG A 93 -3.10 4.82 14.69
C ARG A 93 -2.42 5.66 15.76
N GLN A 94 -1.08 5.72 15.77
CA GLN A 94 -0.33 6.54 16.72
C GLN A 94 -0.63 8.02 16.54
N VAL A 95 -0.64 8.50 15.29
CA VAL A 95 -1.00 9.90 14.97
C VAL A 95 -2.42 10.22 15.45
N GLY A 96 -3.38 9.33 15.20
CA GLY A 96 -4.75 9.49 15.71
C GLY A 96 -4.80 9.59 17.24
N ALA A 97 -4.13 8.68 17.95
CA ALA A 97 -4.05 8.71 19.41
C ALA A 97 -3.38 9.99 19.95
N HIS A 98 -2.35 10.51 19.26
CA HIS A 98 -1.74 11.78 19.62
C HIS A 98 -2.67 12.98 19.40
N ALA A 99 -3.44 12.99 18.30
CA ALA A 99 -4.42 14.03 18.03
C ALA A 99 -5.54 14.05 19.08
N GLU A 100 -6.05 12.88 19.49
CA GLU A 100 -7.03 12.76 20.58
C GLU A 100 -6.50 13.31 21.90
N ARG A 101 -5.27 12.95 22.27
CA ARG A 101 -4.61 13.49 23.48
C ARG A 101 -4.42 14.99 23.40
N PHE A 102 -4.04 15.51 22.24
CA PHE A 102 -3.88 16.95 22.03
C PHE A 102 -5.21 17.69 22.18
N ALA A 103 -6.30 17.16 21.63
CA ALA A 103 -7.64 17.71 21.82
C ALA A 103 -8.05 17.72 23.30
N ALA A 104 -7.77 16.63 24.03
CA ALA A 104 -8.02 16.57 25.48
C ALA A 104 -7.22 17.63 26.27
N TYR A 105 -5.96 17.87 25.89
CA TYR A 105 -5.15 18.93 26.51
C TYR A 105 -5.69 20.33 26.21
N ALA A 106 -6.16 20.60 25.00
CA ALA A 106 -6.78 21.88 24.66
C ALA A 106 -8.01 22.16 25.52
N VAL A 107 -8.85 21.14 25.76
CA VAL A 107 -10.02 21.24 26.67
C VAL A 107 -9.58 21.50 28.12
N GLN A 108 -8.58 20.77 28.62
CA GLN A 108 -8.07 21.02 29.96
C GLN A 108 -7.48 22.43 30.11
N LEU A 109 -6.82 22.93 29.07
CA LEU A 109 -6.25 24.27 29.06
C LEU A 109 -7.34 25.35 29.09
N SER A 110 -8.43 25.19 28.34
CA SER A 110 -9.54 26.14 28.35
C SER A 110 -10.23 26.21 29.72
N VAL A 111 -10.46 25.04 30.34
CA VAL A 111 -11.03 24.96 31.70
C VAL A 111 -10.13 25.69 32.71
N ARG A 112 -8.81 25.47 32.64
CA ARG A 112 -7.83 26.16 33.52
C ARG A 112 -7.77 27.67 33.27
N ALA A 113 -7.89 28.11 32.02
CA ALA A 113 -7.91 29.53 31.68
C ALA A 113 -9.17 30.23 32.22
N GLU A 114 -10.32 29.55 32.17
CA GLU A 114 -11.57 30.04 32.75
C GLU A 114 -11.51 30.12 34.28
N GLU A 115 -10.95 29.09 34.93
CA GLU A 115 -10.72 29.09 36.37
C GLU A 115 -9.79 30.25 36.80
N THR A 116 -8.69 30.46 36.07
CA THR A 116 -7.77 31.57 36.31
C THR A 116 -8.46 32.94 36.15
N SER A 117 -9.35 33.06 35.16
CA SER A 117 -10.14 34.28 34.93
C SER A 117 -11.13 34.53 36.08
N ARG A 118 -11.78 33.48 36.58
CA ARG A 118 -12.67 33.56 37.75
C ARG A 118 -11.93 33.96 39.02
N ILE A 119 -10.76 33.35 39.29
CA ILE A 119 -9.91 33.70 40.44
C ILE A 119 -9.48 35.17 40.35
N ARG A 120 -9.05 35.63 39.16
CA ARG A 120 -8.64 37.01 38.93
C ARG A 120 -9.79 38.01 39.14
N ALA A 121 -10.99 37.69 38.65
CA ALA A 121 -12.19 38.51 38.87
C ALA A 121 -12.57 38.59 40.35
N TYR A 122 -12.45 37.48 41.09
CA TYR A 122 -12.70 37.43 42.52
C TYR A 122 -11.71 38.29 43.33
N CYS A 123 -10.40 38.18 43.06
CA CYS A 123 -9.38 39.00 43.73
C CYS A 123 -9.50 40.50 43.38
N GLY A 124 -9.85 40.84 42.13
CA GLY A 124 -10.00 42.24 41.70
C GLY A 124 -11.17 42.97 42.36
N HIS A 125 -12.23 42.26 42.77
CA HIS A 125 -13.35 42.85 43.50
C HIS A 125 -13.09 43.00 45.01
N GLY A 126 -12.13 42.27 45.59
CA GLY A 126 -11.86 42.26 47.04
C GLY A 126 -10.98 43.38 47.57
N THR A 127 -10.27 44.13 46.71
CA THR A 127 -9.25 45.12 47.13
C THR A 127 -9.74 46.58 47.14
N GLY A 128 -10.95 46.89 46.64
CA GLY A 128 -11.47 48.27 46.52
C GLY A 128 -12.24 48.83 47.72
N GLY A 129 -12.28 48.14 48.87
CA GLY A 129 -13.24 48.44 49.96
C GLY A 129 -12.69 48.82 51.33
N ARG A 130 -11.39 49.16 51.49
CA ARG A 130 -10.78 49.34 52.83
C ARG A 130 -10.01 50.66 53.08
N GLU A 131 -10.34 51.75 52.40
CA GLU A 131 -9.70 53.05 52.66
C GLU A 131 -10.68 54.24 52.72
N ARG A 132 -11.71 54.19 53.59
CA ARG A 132 -12.43 55.41 54.04
C ARG A 132 -13.06 55.21 55.42
N ASN A 133 -12.26 55.00 56.47
CA ASN A 133 -12.71 55.33 57.82
C ASN A 133 -11.51 55.52 58.75
N GLY A 134 -11.43 56.68 59.41
CA GLY A 134 -10.51 56.91 60.53
C GLY A 134 -9.36 57.88 60.25
N ASN A 135 -9.66 59.17 60.10
CA ASN A 135 -9.20 60.21 61.03
C ASN A 135 -9.65 61.59 60.54
N ALA A 136 -10.73 62.07 61.14
CA ALA A 136 -11.10 63.47 61.18
C ALA A 136 -11.39 63.78 62.65
N GLU A 137 -10.32 64.00 63.42
CA GLU A 137 -10.33 64.67 64.72
C GLU A 137 -9.02 65.44 64.88
#